data_AF-R7UK32-F1
#
_entry.id   AF-R7UK32-F1
#
_cell.length_a   1.000
_cell.length_b   1.000
_cell.length_c   1.000
_cell.angle_alpha   90.00
_cell.angle_beta   90.00
_cell.angle_gamma   90.00
#
_symmetry.space_group_name_H-M   'P 1'
#
loop_
_entity.id
_entity.type
_entity.pdbx_description
1 polymer ?
#
loop_
_entity_poly.entity_id
_entity_poly.type
_entity_poly.pdbx_seq_one_letter_code
_entity_poly.pdbx_strand_id
1 'polypeptide(L)'
;MNKPSFIQPFPYRIEDHMDTVGSSPVTHHVIPETPPWHLVQPEVDLSLTFSKKDSMSALTIRSEFEDALDSYPVSTVFYTDGSKSEDSVARSFFSSRLKLKMKLPVQMSVFTSEIIAILSALKCLEADNEQHQFVICSDSLSAIMAIHGMDVHHPYVLQVLYAIKSISQQEKIVVFMWCPSHVGIPGNEMAHTLAEKALSSTNLAELPVPASDLRGLIKKYIRSQWQHEWEEQHNNKLHSIHPTIGPWPPCQREKRREEIVLVRIV
;
A
#
# COMPACT_ATOMS: atom_id res chain seq x y z
N MET A 1 -21.37 29.54 -6.64
CA MET A 1 -21.29 28.84 -7.94
C MET A 1 -21.45 27.34 -7.69
N ASN A 2 -22.69 26.85 -7.59
CA ASN A 2 -22.96 25.41 -7.47
C ASN A 2 -23.26 24.85 -8.85
N LYS A 3 -22.30 24.16 -9.47
CA LYS A 3 -22.60 23.30 -10.61
C LYS A 3 -23.29 22.05 -10.06
N PRO A 4 -24.53 21.74 -10.47
CA PRO A 4 -25.30 20.59 -9.95
C PRO A 4 -24.68 19.22 -10.28
N SER A 5 -23.61 19.17 -11.09
CA SER A 5 -22.93 17.94 -11.50
C SER A 5 -21.54 17.74 -10.88
N PHE A 6 -21.12 18.57 -9.91
CA PHE A 6 -19.81 18.42 -9.29
C PHE A 6 -19.83 17.31 -8.23
N ILE A 7 -19.34 16.12 -8.59
CA ILE A 7 -19.14 15.03 -7.64
C ILE A 7 -17.81 15.26 -6.92
N GLN A 8 -17.87 15.47 -5.61
CA GLN A 8 -16.68 15.65 -4.78
C GLN A 8 -15.77 14.42 -4.82
N PRO A 9 -14.43 14.59 -4.71
CA PRO A 9 -13.49 13.49 -4.58
C PRO A 9 -13.84 12.58 -3.39
N PHE A 10 -13.45 11.30 -3.49
CA PHE A 10 -13.79 10.29 -2.49
C PHE A 10 -13.47 10.69 -1.03
N PRO A 11 -12.29 11.25 -0.70
CA PRO A 11 -11.95 11.63 0.69
C PRO A 11 -12.97 12.58 1.33
N TYR A 12 -13.47 13.57 0.58
CA TYR A 12 -14.45 14.54 1.09
C TYR A 12 -15.84 13.94 1.25
N ARG A 13 -16.21 12.98 0.38
CA ARG A 13 -17.54 12.33 0.45
C ARG A 13 -17.70 11.38 1.63
N ILE A 14 -16.60 11.02 2.28
CA ILE A 14 -16.59 10.07 3.38
C ILE A 14 -16.35 10.74 4.73
N GLU A 15 -16.07 12.04 4.73
CA GLU A 15 -15.74 12.85 5.91
C GLU A 15 -16.80 12.69 7.01
N ASP A 16 -18.08 12.82 6.65
CA ASP A 16 -19.22 12.64 7.57
C ASP A 16 -19.36 11.22 8.13
N HIS A 17 -18.80 10.21 7.46
CA HIS A 17 -18.85 8.81 7.87
C HIS A 17 -17.60 8.38 8.64
N MET A 18 -16.58 9.24 8.75
CA MET A 18 -15.28 8.92 9.33
C MET A 18 -15.33 8.67 10.82
N ASP A 19 -16.07 9.50 11.56
CA ASP A 19 -16.28 9.35 13.00
C ASP A 19 -16.95 8.01 13.33
N THR A 20 -17.79 7.51 12.41
CA THR A 20 -18.51 6.24 12.58
C THR A 20 -17.61 5.03 12.34
N VAL A 21 -16.56 5.18 11.51
CA VAL A 21 -15.64 4.08 11.16
C VAL A 21 -14.42 4.03 12.09
N GLY A 22 -14.31 4.97 13.05
CA GLY A 22 -13.28 4.93 14.11
C GLY A 22 -11.85 5.02 13.59
N SER A 23 -11.64 5.78 12.51
CA SER A 23 -10.34 5.89 11.84
C SER A 23 -9.54 7.11 12.28
N SER A 24 -8.21 6.95 12.25
CA SER A 24 -7.23 8.04 12.29
C SER A 24 -7.51 9.10 11.20
N PRO A 25 -6.94 10.33 11.31
CA PRO A 25 -7.12 11.38 10.30
C PRO A 25 -6.85 10.86 8.89
N VAL A 26 -7.64 11.28 7.90
CA VAL A 26 -7.47 10.84 6.51
C VAL A 26 -6.65 11.81 5.69
N THR A 27 -5.79 11.25 4.86
CA THR A 27 -5.13 12.03 3.82
C THR A 27 -6.14 12.41 2.74
N HIS A 28 -6.26 13.72 2.53
CA HIS A 28 -7.05 14.28 1.46
C HIS A 28 -6.25 14.29 0.16
N HIS A 29 -6.95 14.44 -0.96
CA HIS A 29 -6.27 14.63 -2.24
C HIS A 29 -5.48 15.94 -2.21
N VAL A 30 -4.16 15.85 -2.34
CA VAL A 30 -3.27 17.02 -2.39
C VAL A 30 -2.83 17.22 -3.83
N ILE A 31 -2.86 18.47 -4.31
CA ILE A 31 -2.22 18.83 -5.57
C ILE A 31 -0.71 18.94 -5.27
N PRO A 32 0.16 18.17 -5.96
CA PRO A 32 1.60 18.23 -5.74
C PRO A 32 2.12 19.68 -5.91
N GLU A 33 2.88 20.17 -4.93
CA GLU A 33 3.50 21.50 -5.00
C GLU A 33 4.57 21.57 -6.09
N THR A 34 5.34 20.47 -6.21
CA THR A 34 6.26 20.28 -7.31
C THR A 34 5.52 19.64 -8.48
N PRO A 35 5.54 20.24 -9.68
CA PRO A 35 4.93 19.62 -10.85
C PRO A 35 5.70 18.35 -11.24
N PRO A 36 5.04 17.35 -11.85
CA PRO A 36 5.64 16.03 -12.08
C PRO A 36 6.96 16.05 -12.85
N TRP A 37 7.14 16.97 -13.80
CA TRP A 37 8.38 17.09 -14.60
C TRP A 37 9.57 17.69 -13.84
N HIS A 38 9.39 18.12 -12.59
CA HIS A 38 10.48 18.53 -11.69
C HIS A 38 10.77 17.48 -10.60
N LEU A 39 10.12 16.30 -10.67
CA LEU A 39 10.47 15.15 -9.84
C LEU A 39 11.65 14.41 -10.47
N VAL A 40 12.39 13.70 -9.62
CA VAL A 40 13.52 12.86 -10.05
C VAL A 40 12.98 11.47 -10.32
N GLN A 41 13.28 10.91 -11.50
CA GLN A 41 12.92 9.53 -11.83
C GLN A 41 13.67 8.58 -10.89
N PRO A 42 12.97 7.73 -10.12
CA PRO A 42 13.63 6.78 -9.23
C PRO A 42 14.41 5.72 -10.02
N GLU A 43 15.65 5.45 -9.61
CA GLU A 43 16.45 4.34 -10.15
C GLU A 43 15.98 3.03 -9.53
N VAL A 44 15.63 2.05 -10.38
CA VAL A 44 15.14 0.74 -9.94
C VAL A 44 15.94 -0.39 -10.56
N ASP A 45 16.26 -1.39 -9.76
CA ASP A 45 16.84 -2.64 -10.20
C ASP A 45 15.81 -3.76 -10.06
N LEU A 46 15.32 -4.23 -11.21
CA LEU A 46 14.34 -5.30 -11.34
C LEU A 46 14.92 -6.54 -12.01
N SER A 47 16.26 -6.66 -12.12
CA SER A 47 16.95 -7.75 -12.80
C SER A 47 16.48 -9.14 -12.35
N LEU A 48 16.27 -9.31 -11.04
CA LEU A 48 15.86 -10.57 -10.41
C LEU A 48 14.36 -10.90 -10.55
N THR A 49 13.56 -10.00 -11.15
CA THR A 49 12.11 -10.27 -11.36
C THR A 49 11.85 -11.23 -12.53
N PHE A 50 12.80 -11.35 -13.46
CA PHE A 50 12.67 -12.16 -14.68
C PHE A 50 13.09 -13.63 -14.49
N SER A 51 13.73 -13.98 -13.37
CA SER A 51 14.16 -15.35 -13.07
C SER A 51 12.97 -16.25 -12.71
N LYS A 52 12.90 -17.45 -13.32
CA LYS A 52 11.86 -18.46 -13.03
C LYS A 52 12.06 -19.06 -11.63
N LYS A 53 11.51 -18.39 -10.63
CA LYS A 53 11.51 -18.83 -9.21
C LYS A 53 11.07 -20.28 -9.03
N ASP A 54 10.13 -20.76 -9.86
CA ASP A 54 9.55 -22.10 -9.73
C ASP A 54 10.52 -23.25 -10.04
N SER A 55 11.69 -22.97 -10.63
CA SER A 55 12.69 -23.99 -10.98
C SER A 55 14.01 -23.92 -10.21
N MET A 56 14.19 -22.91 -9.36
CA MET A 56 15.49 -22.60 -8.74
C MET A 56 15.48 -22.87 -7.23
N SER A 57 16.59 -23.37 -6.71
CA SER A 57 16.74 -23.55 -5.26
C SER A 57 16.89 -22.19 -4.56
N ALA A 58 16.43 -22.09 -3.30
CA ALA A 58 16.55 -20.87 -2.51
C ALA A 58 18.01 -20.37 -2.41
N LEU A 59 18.99 -21.29 -2.36
CA LEU A 59 20.41 -20.96 -2.37
C LEU A 59 20.84 -20.29 -3.68
N THR A 60 20.31 -20.72 -4.82
CA THR A 60 20.65 -20.12 -6.13
C THR A 60 20.06 -18.72 -6.22
N ILE A 61 18.80 -18.55 -5.82
CA ILE A 61 18.14 -17.24 -5.80
C ILE A 61 18.87 -16.27 -4.87
N ARG A 62 19.31 -16.76 -3.71
CA ARG A 62 20.11 -15.96 -2.77
C ARG A 62 21.46 -15.55 -3.38
N SER A 63 22.15 -16.48 -4.04
CA SER A 63 23.42 -16.18 -4.72
C SER A 63 23.23 -15.13 -5.82
N GLU A 64 22.20 -15.26 -6.65
CA GLU A 64 21.90 -14.26 -7.69
C GLU A 64 21.58 -12.88 -7.10
N PHE A 65 20.90 -12.85 -5.95
CA PHE A 65 20.66 -11.59 -5.24
C PHE A 65 21.95 -10.97 -4.70
N GLU A 66 22.84 -11.78 -4.10
CA GLU A 66 24.14 -11.32 -3.63
C GLU A 66 25.00 -10.79 -4.81
N ASP A 67 25.02 -11.49 -5.94
CA ASP A 67 25.71 -11.04 -7.17
C ASP A 67 25.14 -9.73 -7.74
N ALA A 68 23.81 -9.58 -7.73
CA ALA A 68 23.17 -8.33 -8.15
C ALA A 68 23.51 -7.17 -7.20
N LEU A 69 23.54 -7.44 -5.90
CA LEU A 69 23.90 -6.45 -4.88
C LEU A 69 25.38 -6.04 -4.97
N ASP A 70 26.27 -6.94 -5.37
CA ASP A 70 27.69 -6.67 -5.61
C ASP A 70 27.94 -5.69 -6.76
N SER A 71 26.94 -5.41 -7.60
CA SER A 71 27.00 -4.31 -8.58
C SER A 71 26.99 -2.92 -7.91
N TYR A 72 26.73 -2.85 -6.61
CA TYR A 72 26.65 -1.61 -5.81
C TYR A 72 27.58 -1.62 -4.57
N PRO A 73 28.91 -1.86 -4.74
CA PRO A 73 29.81 -2.29 -3.66
C PRO A 73 30.10 -1.22 -2.59
N VAL A 74 29.90 0.07 -2.89
CA VAL A 74 30.13 1.18 -1.94
C VAL A 74 28.83 1.60 -1.23
N SER A 75 27.71 0.96 -1.56
CA SER A 75 26.40 1.39 -1.08
C SER A 75 26.07 0.89 0.31
N THR A 76 25.46 1.74 1.13
CA THR A 76 24.81 1.27 2.37
C THR A 76 23.45 0.66 2.03
N VAL A 77 23.26 -0.60 2.43
CA VAL A 77 22.06 -1.38 2.10
C VAL A 77 21.03 -1.29 3.23
N PHE A 78 19.79 -0.97 2.85
CA PHE A 78 18.62 -0.99 3.70
C PHE A 78 17.64 -2.04 3.18
N TYR A 79 17.00 -2.77 4.08
CA TYR A 79 15.96 -3.74 3.80
C TYR A 79 14.68 -3.24 4.45
N THR A 80 13.57 -3.24 3.73
CA THR A 80 12.28 -2.71 4.20
C THR A 80 11.21 -3.77 4.09
N ASP A 81 10.31 -3.80 5.07
CA ASP A 81 9.19 -4.74 5.08
C ASP A 81 7.95 -4.09 5.73
N GLY A 82 6.78 -4.39 5.18
CA GLY A 82 5.48 -4.00 5.69
C GLY A 82 4.64 -5.23 5.99
N SER A 83 4.29 -5.44 7.26
CA SER A 83 3.44 -6.56 7.66
C SER A 83 2.00 -6.13 7.99
N LYS A 84 1.04 -7.01 7.74
CA LYS A 84 -0.37 -6.86 8.14
C LYS A 84 -0.92 -8.19 8.63
N SER A 85 -1.57 -8.14 9.78
CA SER A 85 -2.47 -9.18 10.28
C SER A 85 -3.93 -8.70 10.21
N GLU A 86 -4.87 -9.51 10.70
CA GLU A 86 -6.30 -9.13 10.72
C GLU A 86 -6.55 -7.82 11.48
N ASP A 87 -5.84 -7.61 12.60
CA ASP A 87 -6.08 -6.51 13.54
C ASP A 87 -4.89 -5.54 13.69
N SER A 88 -3.83 -5.70 12.89
CA SER A 88 -2.63 -4.88 13.04
C SER A 88 -1.90 -4.68 11.73
N VAL A 89 -1.23 -3.54 11.61
CA VAL A 89 -0.38 -3.19 10.48
C VAL A 89 0.93 -2.66 11.04
N ALA A 90 2.05 -2.98 10.40
CA ALA A 90 3.36 -2.57 10.85
C ALA A 90 4.29 -2.26 9.67
N ARG A 91 5.31 -1.45 9.96
CA ARG A 91 6.44 -1.20 9.07
C ARG A 91 7.74 -1.49 9.79
N SER A 92 8.77 -1.82 9.03
CA SER A 92 10.12 -1.91 9.54
C SER A 92 11.14 -1.53 8.47
N PHE A 93 12.35 -1.22 8.93
CA PHE A 93 13.52 -1.37 8.08
C PHE A 93 14.70 -1.88 8.91
N PHE A 94 15.66 -2.49 8.23
CA PHE A 94 16.92 -2.95 8.77
C PHE A 94 18.08 -2.53 7.87
N SER A 95 19.16 -2.09 8.49
CA SER A 95 20.47 -1.85 7.85
C SER A 95 21.56 -2.29 8.82
N SER A 96 22.82 -2.27 8.38
CA SER A 96 23.95 -2.62 9.25
C SER A 96 24.08 -1.71 10.48
N ARG A 97 23.67 -0.43 10.39
CA ARG A 97 23.80 0.58 11.46
C ARG A 97 22.49 0.90 12.18
N LEU A 98 21.38 0.87 11.45
CA LEU A 98 20.08 1.36 11.90
C LEU A 98 19.00 0.30 11.74
N LYS A 99 18.01 0.34 12.63
CA LYS A 99 16.79 -0.46 12.53
C LYS A 99 15.61 0.33 13.04
N LEU A 100 14.45 0.11 12.43
CA LEU A 100 13.19 0.67 12.87
C LEU A 100 12.12 -0.42 12.83
N LYS A 101 11.22 -0.37 13.80
CA LYS A 101 9.97 -1.14 13.81
C LYS A 101 8.89 -0.26 14.41
N MET A 102 7.73 -0.19 13.78
CA MET A 102 6.66 0.69 14.24
C MET A 102 5.30 0.13 13.84
N LYS A 103 4.34 0.17 14.76
CA LYS A 103 2.94 -0.17 14.46
C LYS A 103 2.29 1.00 13.71
N LEU A 104 1.46 0.68 12.74
CA LEU A 104 0.70 1.62 11.93
C LEU A 104 -0.80 1.51 12.23
N PRO A 105 -1.60 2.53 11.86
CA PRO A 105 -3.06 2.44 11.93
C PRO A 105 -3.58 1.19 11.22
N VAL A 106 -4.47 0.44 11.88
CA VAL A 106 -4.99 -0.86 11.42
C VAL A 106 -5.71 -0.78 10.07
N GLN A 107 -6.24 0.40 9.73
CA GLN A 107 -6.94 0.63 8.48
C GLN A 107 -6.03 0.66 7.27
N MET A 108 -4.71 0.83 7.44
CA MET A 108 -3.77 0.87 6.32
C MET A 108 -3.66 -0.48 5.60
N SER A 109 -3.42 -0.46 4.30
CA SER A 109 -3.14 -1.66 3.51
C SER A 109 -1.68 -2.13 3.68
N VAL A 110 -1.40 -3.40 3.32
CA VAL A 110 -0.02 -3.89 3.20
C VAL A 110 0.78 -3.04 2.23
N PHE A 111 0.16 -2.66 1.11
CA PHE A 111 0.80 -1.78 0.13
C PHE A 111 1.23 -0.45 0.76
N THR A 112 0.36 0.19 1.55
CA THR A 112 0.69 1.40 2.28
C THR A 112 1.80 1.17 3.30
N SER A 113 1.79 0.07 4.05
CA SER A 113 2.84 -0.21 5.04
C SER A 113 4.21 -0.39 4.40
N GLU A 114 4.29 -1.07 3.25
CA GLU A 114 5.52 -1.21 2.45
C GLU A 114 6.06 0.14 1.97
N ILE A 115 5.21 1.01 1.41
CA ILE A 115 5.63 2.35 0.99
C ILE A 115 6.12 3.18 2.18
N ILE A 116 5.45 3.09 3.33
CA ILE A 116 5.85 3.83 4.54
C ILE A 116 7.17 3.25 5.11
N ALA A 117 7.42 1.94 5.00
CA ALA A 117 8.69 1.32 5.35
C ALA A 117 9.85 1.93 4.52
N ILE A 118 9.67 2.01 3.20
CA ILE A 118 10.60 2.66 2.27
C ILE A 118 10.81 4.15 2.63
N LEU A 119 9.72 4.88 2.87
CA LEU A 119 9.79 6.29 3.27
C LEU A 119 10.58 6.48 4.57
N SER A 120 10.49 5.53 5.50
CA SER A 120 11.22 5.57 6.77
C SER A 120 12.72 5.41 6.56
N ALA A 121 13.12 4.49 5.68
CA ALA A 121 14.51 4.33 5.28
C ALA A 121 15.00 5.64 4.64
N LEU A 122 14.30 6.17 3.63
CA LEU A 122 14.70 7.41 2.94
C LEU A 122 14.91 8.59 3.89
N LYS A 123 14.06 8.76 4.91
CA LYS A 123 14.26 9.81 5.92
C LYS A 123 15.55 9.64 6.72
N CYS A 124 15.99 8.41 6.97
CA CYS A 124 17.29 8.14 7.58
C CYS A 124 18.45 8.44 6.62
N LEU A 125 18.31 8.09 5.34
CA LEU A 125 19.31 8.39 4.29
C LEU A 125 19.47 9.90 4.08
N GLU A 126 18.37 10.64 4.09
CA GLU A 126 18.37 12.09 3.98
C GLU A 126 19.16 12.75 5.12
N ALA A 127 19.06 12.22 6.34
CA ALA A 127 19.78 12.71 7.51
C ALA A 127 21.23 12.21 7.62
N ASP A 128 21.64 11.23 6.82
CA ASP A 128 22.98 10.64 6.85
C ASP A 128 24.00 11.56 6.14
N ASN A 129 25.01 12.05 6.84
CA ASN A 129 26.04 12.92 6.24
C ASN A 129 27.34 12.16 5.89
N GLU A 130 27.41 10.86 6.16
CA GLU A 130 28.62 10.05 5.97
C GLU A 130 28.59 9.31 4.63
N GLN A 131 27.41 8.81 4.24
CA GLN A 131 27.24 7.95 3.07
C GLN A 131 26.52 8.67 1.92
N HIS A 132 26.92 8.35 0.68
CA HIS A 132 26.39 9.01 -0.52
C HIS A 132 25.75 8.03 -1.52
N GLN A 133 25.89 6.72 -1.32
CA GLN A 133 25.30 5.70 -2.18
C GLN A 133 24.51 4.72 -1.32
N PHE A 134 23.29 4.43 -1.72
CA PHE A 134 22.37 3.59 -0.97
C PHE A 134 21.60 2.66 -1.87
N VAL A 135 21.34 1.45 -1.36
CA VAL A 135 20.41 0.49 -1.98
C VAL A 135 19.28 0.24 -0.98
N ILE A 136 18.04 0.43 -1.41
CA ILE A 136 16.84 0.06 -0.65
C ILE A 136 16.27 -1.22 -1.27
N CYS A 137 16.41 -2.32 -0.56
CA CYS A 137 15.84 -3.61 -0.91
C CYS A 137 14.42 -3.76 -0.33
N SER A 138 13.46 -4.08 -1.18
CA SER A 138 12.09 -4.44 -0.78
C SER A 138 11.59 -5.63 -1.60
N ASP A 139 10.88 -6.54 -0.96
CA ASP A 139 10.25 -7.68 -1.63
C ASP A 139 8.88 -7.35 -2.23
N SER A 140 8.33 -6.18 -1.88
CA SER A 140 7.11 -5.64 -2.46
C SER A 140 7.36 -5.02 -3.83
N LEU A 141 7.29 -5.86 -4.87
CA LEU A 141 7.34 -5.40 -6.27
C LEU A 141 6.28 -4.33 -6.55
N SER A 142 5.10 -4.44 -5.93
CA SER A 142 4.03 -3.45 -6.07
C SER A 142 4.45 -2.07 -5.56
N ALA A 143 5.17 -1.99 -4.45
CA ALA A 143 5.66 -0.74 -3.89
C ALA A 143 6.74 -0.10 -4.78
N ILE A 144 7.73 -0.90 -5.21
CA ILE A 144 8.79 -0.44 -6.13
C ILE A 144 8.18 0.06 -7.45
N MET A 145 7.22 -0.67 -8.02
CA MET A 145 6.57 -0.27 -9.27
C MET A 145 5.72 1.01 -9.12
N ALA A 146 5.06 1.22 -7.97
CA ALA A 146 4.32 2.44 -7.72
C ALA A 146 5.25 3.67 -7.59
N ILE A 147 6.42 3.49 -6.97
CA ILE A 147 7.46 4.53 -6.88
C ILE A 147 8.04 4.81 -8.27
N HIS A 148 8.44 3.77 -9.01
CA HIS A 148 8.97 3.88 -10.37
C HIS A 148 8.00 4.57 -11.33
N GLY A 149 6.71 4.20 -11.26
CA GLY A 149 5.64 4.78 -12.05
C GLY A 149 5.23 6.19 -11.61
N MET A 150 5.84 6.71 -10.53
CA MET A 150 5.54 8.00 -9.93
C MET A 150 4.03 8.21 -9.69
N ASP A 151 3.38 7.27 -8.99
CA ASP A 151 1.95 7.39 -8.64
C ASP A 151 1.71 8.51 -7.62
N VAL A 152 1.66 9.75 -8.11
CA VAL A 152 1.46 10.97 -7.31
C VAL A 152 0.10 11.05 -6.63
N HIS A 153 -0.85 10.18 -6.99
CA HIS A 153 -2.17 10.14 -6.34
C HIS A 153 -2.12 9.43 -4.99
N HIS A 154 -1.15 8.55 -4.78
CA HIS A 154 -0.96 7.93 -3.48
C HIS A 154 -0.12 8.84 -2.57
N PRO A 155 -0.65 9.29 -1.41
CA PRO A 155 -0.02 10.34 -0.60
C PRO A 155 1.37 9.97 -0.08
N TYR A 156 1.59 8.68 0.22
CA TYR A 156 2.91 8.22 0.67
C TYR A 156 3.89 7.96 -0.47
N VAL A 157 3.42 7.64 -1.68
CA VAL A 157 4.31 7.56 -2.85
C VAL A 157 4.79 8.96 -3.18
N LEU A 158 3.90 9.95 -3.15
CA LEU A 158 4.29 11.35 -3.33
C LEU A 158 5.34 11.81 -2.30
N GLN A 159 5.18 11.45 -1.03
CA GLN A 159 6.20 11.73 -0.01
C GLN A 159 7.54 11.04 -0.29
N VAL A 160 7.52 9.80 -0.79
CA VAL A 160 8.74 9.11 -1.25
C VAL A 160 9.41 9.88 -2.38
N LEU A 161 8.66 10.34 -3.38
CA LEU A 161 9.21 11.10 -4.50
C LEU A 161 9.82 12.44 -4.04
N TYR A 162 9.21 13.11 -3.06
CA TYR A 162 9.78 14.31 -2.45
C TYR A 162 11.06 14.01 -1.67
N ALA A 163 11.11 12.91 -0.92
CA ALA A 163 12.33 12.48 -0.24
C ALA A 163 13.45 12.15 -1.25
N ILE A 164 13.15 11.43 -2.33
CA ILE A 164 14.12 11.14 -3.41
C ILE A 164 14.66 12.43 -4.03
N LYS A 165 13.78 13.40 -4.33
CA LYS A 165 14.18 14.70 -4.85
C LYS A 165 15.12 15.43 -3.89
N SER A 166 14.79 15.48 -2.60
CA SER A 166 15.62 16.11 -1.57
C SER A 166 17.00 15.43 -1.44
N ILE A 167 17.02 14.10 -1.42
CA ILE A 167 18.25 13.29 -1.36
C ILE A 167 19.12 13.53 -2.61
N SER A 168 18.52 13.59 -3.79
CA SER A 168 19.23 13.89 -5.04
C SER A 168 19.84 15.29 -5.05
N GLN A 169 19.19 16.28 -4.44
CA GLN A 169 19.74 17.63 -4.26
C GLN A 169 20.97 17.67 -3.33
N GLN A 170 21.17 16.64 -2.51
CA GLN A 170 22.36 16.46 -1.67
C GLN A 170 23.43 15.61 -2.36
N GLU A 171 23.32 15.39 -3.67
CA GLU A 171 24.26 14.59 -4.48
C GLU A 171 24.39 13.13 -4.00
N LYS A 172 23.35 12.62 -3.34
CA LYS A 172 23.26 11.22 -2.91
C LYS A 172 22.51 10.40 -3.96
N ILE A 173 22.93 9.14 -4.12
CA ILE A 173 22.36 8.18 -5.06
C ILE A 173 21.58 7.11 -4.26
N VAL A 174 20.35 6.82 -4.71
CA VAL A 174 19.50 5.79 -4.11
C VAL A 174 18.95 4.90 -5.22
N VAL A 175 19.22 3.60 -5.11
CA VAL A 175 18.69 2.57 -5.99
C VAL A 175 17.67 1.73 -5.23
N PHE A 176 16.48 1.55 -5.79
CA PHE A 176 15.47 0.63 -5.26
C PHE A 176 15.62 -0.73 -5.93
N MET A 177 16.04 -1.73 -5.16
CA MET A 177 16.27 -3.07 -5.67
C MET A 177 15.16 -4.01 -5.21
N TRP A 178 14.57 -4.77 -6.13
CA TRP A 178 13.64 -5.82 -5.75
C TRP A 178 14.40 -7.01 -5.15
N CYS A 179 14.01 -7.46 -3.95
CA CYS A 179 14.58 -8.64 -3.31
C CYS A 179 13.57 -9.80 -3.22
N PRO A 180 14.01 -11.06 -3.39
CA PRO A 180 13.14 -12.22 -3.18
C PRO A 180 12.82 -12.41 -1.69
N SER A 181 11.53 -12.61 -1.40
CA SER A 181 11.07 -13.00 -0.06
C SER A 181 11.30 -14.49 0.22
N HIS A 182 11.47 -14.83 1.50
CA HIS A 182 11.54 -16.21 2.02
C HIS A 182 12.63 -17.12 1.43
N VAL A 183 13.73 -16.53 0.94
CA VAL A 183 14.91 -17.28 0.45
C VAL A 183 16.11 -17.21 1.39
N GLY A 184 15.93 -16.68 2.60
CA GLY A 184 16.99 -16.64 3.61
C GLY A 184 18.04 -15.56 3.39
N ILE A 185 17.68 -14.45 2.75
CA ILE A 185 18.51 -13.24 2.67
C ILE A 185 18.52 -12.58 4.05
N PRO A 186 19.65 -12.54 4.78
CA PRO A 186 19.65 -12.15 6.19
C PRO A 186 19.05 -10.77 6.47
N GLY A 187 19.31 -9.77 5.62
CA GLY A 187 18.77 -8.43 5.77
C GLY A 187 17.25 -8.37 5.60
N ASN A 188 16.71 -9.10 4.62
CA ASN A 188 15.27 -9.16 4.36
C ASN A 188 14.54 -9.89 5.49
N GLU A 189 15.05 -11.06 5.91
CA GLU A 189 14.50 -11.82 7.03
C GLU A 189 14.49 -11.00 8.34
N MET A 190 15.50 -10.15 8.54
CA MET A 190 15.55 -9.24 9.68
C MET A 190 14.52 -8.12 9.60
N ALA A 191 14.31 -7.51 8.42
CA ALA A 191 13.24 -6.52 8.22
C ALA A 191 11.86 -7.16 8.48
N HIS A 192 11.60 -8.33 7.89
CA HIS A 192 10.38 -9.11 8.11
C HIS A 192 10.14 -9.41 9.59
N THR A 193 11.16 -9.95 10.28
CA THR A 193 11.09 -10.25 11.72
C THR A 193 10.81 -8.99 12.56
N LEU A 194 11.33 -7.83 12.16
CA LEU A 194 11.07 -6.57 12.85
C LEU A 194 9.63 -6.09 12.64
N ALA A 195 9.07 -6.25 11.45
CA ALA A 195 7.69 -5.88 11.14
C ALA A 195 6.71 -6.77 11.92
N GLU A 196 6.93 -8.09 11.93
CA GLU A 196 6.16 -9.05 12.73
C GLU A 196 6.18 -8.68 14.22
N LYS A 197 7.35 -8.33 14.77
CA LYS A 197 7.49 -7.86 16.15
C LYS A 197 6.83 -6.51 16.41
N ALA A 198 6.57 -5.70 15.39
CA ALA A 198 5.88 -4.43 15.52
C ALA A 198 4.36 -4.57 15.52
N LEU A 199 3.79 -5.67 14.98
CA LEU A 199 2.34 -5.90 15.01
C LEU A 199 1.79 -5.93 16.44
N SER A 200 2.55 -6.47 17.39
CA SER A 200 2.24 -6.55 18.82
C SER A 200 2.77 -5.37 19.65
N SER A 201 3.39 -4.37 19.00
CA SER A 201 3.88 -3.17 19.68
C SER A 201 2.72 -2.31 20.20
N THR A 202 2.93 -1.69 21.37
CA THR A 202 2.02 -0.66 21.91
C THR A 202 2.27 0.71 21.30
N ASN A 203 3.47 0.95 20.76
CA ASN A 203 3.83 2.22 20.13
C ASN A 203 3.24 2.29 18.72
N LEU A 204 2.23 3.14 18.54
CA LEU A 204 1.49 3.37 17.32
C LEU A 204 1.94 4.67 16.67
N ALA A 205 2.23 4.62 15.36
CA ALA A 205 2.51 5.82 14.60
C ALA A 205 1.24 6.65 14.38
N GLU A 206 1.30 7.93 14.74
CA GLU A 206 0.27 8.91 14.44
C GLU A 206 0.40 9.37 12.98
N LEU A 207 -0.10 8.53 12.06
CA LEU A 207 -0.03 8.76 10.62
C LEU A 207 -1.44 8.78 10.01
N PRO A 208 -1.71 9.69 9.07
CA PRO A 208 -3.01 9.77 8.45
C PRO A 208 -3.25 8.62 7.47
N VAL A 209 -4.43 8.03 7.48
CA VAL A 209 -4.74 6.86 6.63
C VAL A 209 -5.03 7.31 5.18
N PRO A 210 -4.50 6.63 4.15
CA PRO A 210 -4.91 6.84 2.76
C PRO A 210 -6.40 6.61 2.57
N ALA A 211 -7.10 7.56 1.95
CA ALA A 211 -8.53 7.37 1.64
C ALA A 211 -8.76 6.12 0.77
N SER A 212 -7.80 5.76 -0.08
CA SER A 212 -7.82 4.52 -0.87
C SER A 212 -7.96 3.27 0.00
N ASP A 213 -7.30 3.23 1.16
CA ASP A 213 -7.30 2.08 2.07
C ASP A 213 -8.66 1.93 2.78
N LEU A 214 -9.36 3.04 3.02
CA LEU A 214 -10.68 3.04 3.65
C LEU A 214 -11.80 2.62 2.70
N ARG A 215 -11.54 2.56 1.39
CA ARG A 215 -12.58 2.27 0.39
C ARG A 215 -13.31 0.95 0.65
N GLY A 216 -12.59 -0.08 1.10
CA GLY A 216 -13.18 -1.37 1.45
C GLY A 216 -14.08 -1.29 2.67
N LEU A 217 -13.60 -0.65 3.74
CA LEU A 217 -14.35 -0.46 4.99
C LEU A 217 -15.63 0.35 4.76
N ILE A 218 -15.53 1.44 4.02
CA ILE A 218 -16.67 2.32 3.73
C ILE A 218 -17.69 1.64 2.84
N LYS A 219 -17.26 0.88 1.83
CA LYS A 219 -18.18 0.05 1.03
C LYS A 219 -18.92 -0.96 1.90
N LYS A 220 -18.23 -1.59 2.86
CA LYS A 220 -18.85 -2.53 3.80
C LYS A 220 -19.88 -1.82 4.69
N TYR A 221 -19.53 -0.65 5.24
CA TYR A 221 -20.41 0.16 6.06
C TYR A 221 -21.66 0.63 5.29
N ILE A 222 -21.49 1.21 4.10
CA ILE A 222 -22.62 1.64 3.26
C ILE A 222 -23.51 0.44 2.92
N ARG A 223 -22.92 -0.73 2.61
CA ARG A 223 -23.68 -1.94 2.34
C ARG A 223 -24.46 -2.42 3.57
N SER A 224 -23.90 -2.31 4.78
CA SER A 224 -24.63 -2.66 6.00
C SER A 224 -25.77 -1.69 6.31
N GLN A 225 -25.57 -0.39 6.09
CA GLN A 225 -26.66 0.59 6.23
C GLN A 225 -27.78 0.32 5.23
N TRP A 226 -27.41 0.07 3.97
CA TRP A 226 -28.40 -0.28 2.96
C TRP A 226 -29.14 -1.57 3.30
N GLN A 227 -28.43 -2.59 3.83
CA GLN A 227 -29.04 -3.83 4.29
C GLN A 227 -30.04 -3.58 5.43
N HIS A 228 -29.71 -2.69 6.38
CA HIS A 228 -30.60 -2.35 7.47
C HIS A 228 -31.88 -1.64 6.99
N GLU A 229 -31.74 -0.62 6.13
CA GLU A 229 -32.89 0.05 5.51
C GLU A 229 -33.77 -0.91 4.71
N TRP A 230 -33.16 -1.93 4.11
CA TRP A 230 -33.84 -2.96 3.36
C TRP A 230 -34.63 -3.92 4.26
N GLU A 231 -34.08 -4.30 5.41
CA GLU A 231 -34.76 -5.11 6.42
C GLU A 231 -36.01 -4.42 7.00
N GLU A 232 -36.01 -3.09 7.05
CA GLU A 232 -37.16 -2.28 7.46
C GLU A 232 -38.29 -2.23 6.41
N GLN A 233 -38.07 -2.71 5.19
CA GLN A 233 -39.07 -2.71 4.11
C GLN A 233 -40.10 -3.85 4.26
N HIS A 234 -40.85 -3.83 5.35
CA HIS A 234 -41.82 -4.90 5.71
C HIS A 234 -42.95 -5.12 4.69
N ASN A 235 -43.32 -4.09 3.92
CA ASN A 235 -44.40 -4.16 2.91
C ASN A 235 -43.88 -4.23 1.47
N ASN A 236 -42.59 -4.50 1.27
CA ASN A 236 -42.00 -4.59 -0.07
C ASN A 236 -41.97 -6.06 -0.54
N LYS A 237 -42.68 -6.35 -1.65
CA LYS A 237 -42.72 -7.69 -2.26
C LYS A 237 -41.35 -8.19 -2.72
N LEU A 238 -40.45 -7.29 -3.09
CA LEU A 238 -39.09 -7.66 -3.48
C LEU A 238 -38.25 -8.05 -2.26
N HIS A 239 -38.49 -7.45 -1.09
CA HIS A 239 -37.82 -7.82 0.16
C HIS A 239 -38.14 -9.24 0.60
N SER A 240 -39.40 -9.67 0.46
CA SER A 240 -39.78 -11.05 0.82
C SER A 240 -39.12 -12.12 -0.06
N ILE A 241 -38.72 -11.77 -1.28
CA ILE A 241 -38.08 -12.68 -2.24
C ILE A 241 -36.56 -12.57 -2.17
N HIS A 242 -36.02 -11.41 -1.80
CA HIS A 242 -34.59 -11.14 -1.78
C HIS A 242 -34.20 -10.28 -0.57
N PRO A 243 -34.20 -10.86 0.65
CA PRO A 243 -34.02 -10.10 1.90
C PRO A 243 -32.57 -9.63 2.12
N THR A 244 -31.58 -10.17 1.40
CA THR A 244 -30.18 -9.80 1.54
C THR A 244 -29.69 -9.07 0.30
N ILE A 245 -29.15 -7.87 0.48
CA ILE A 245 -28.59 -7.06 -0.59
C ILE A 245 -27.32 -7.71 -1.13
N GLY A 246 -27.33 -8.01 -2.42
CA GLY A 246 -26.23 -8.66 -3.10
C GLY A 246 -26.58 -9.01 -4.55
N PRO A 247 -25.67 -9.72 -5.23
CA PRO A 247 -25.97 -10.29 -6.54
C PRO A 247 -27.18 -11.22 -6.42
N TRP A 248 -28.14 -11.06 -7.33
CA TRP A 248 -29.21 -12.04 -7.47
C TRP A 248 -28.59 -13.40 -7.78
N PRO A 249 -29.02 -14.50 -7.14
CA PRO A 249 -28.55 -15.82 -7.52
C PRO A 249 -28.78 -16.01 -9.01
N PRO A 250 -27.78 -16.45 -9.80
CA PRO A 250 -27.99 -16.66 -11.22
C PRO A 250 -29.20 -17.56 -11.40
N CYS A 251 -30.21 -17.09 -12.13
CA CYS A 251 -31.22 -18.01 -12.60
C CYS A 251 -30.46 -18.96 -13.53
N GLN A 252 -30.79 -20.25 -13.53
CA GLN A 252 -30.14 -21.25 -14.38
C GLN A 252 -30.49 -21.05 -15.88
N ARG A 253 -30.50 -19.81 -16.37
CA ARG A 253 -30.88 -19.39 -17.72
C ARG A 253 -29.62 -19.10 -18.51
N GLU A 254 -29.61 -19.55 -19.75
CA GLU A 254 -28.46 -19.38 -20.63
C GLU A 254 -28.24 -17.92 -21.08
N LYS A 255 -29.28 -17.07 -20.98
CA LYS A 255 -29.26 -15.68 -21.48
C LYS A 255 -29.59 -14.67 -20.38
N ARG A 256 -28.64 -13.77 -20.12
CA ARG A 256 -28.78 -12.62 -19.20
C ARG A 256 -30.03 -11.76 -19.44
N ARG A 257 -30.51 -11.67 -20.68
CA ARG A 257 -31.74 -10.93 -21.03
C ARG A 257 -32.99 -11.52 -20.37
N GLU A 258 -33.07 -12.84 -20.24
CA GLU A 258 -34.21 -13.54 -19.65
C GLU A 258 -34.23 -13.35 -18.13
N GLU A 259 -33.07 -13.33 -17.48
CA GLU A 259 -32.93 -13.02 -16.05
C GLU A 259 -33.43 -11.60 -15.74
N ILE A 260 -33.05 -10.61 -16.56
CA ILE A 260 -33.47 -9.21 -16.38
C ILE A 260 -34.99 -9.06 -16.48
N VAL A 261 -35.66 -9.82 -17.38
CA VAL A 261 -37.11 -9.77 -17.53
C VAL A 261 -37.79 -10.36 -16.29
N LEU A 262 -37.31 -11.50 -15.78
CA LEU A 262 -37.87 -12.14 -14.59
C LEU A 262 -37.72 -11.27 -13.33
N VAL A 263 -36.57 -10.63 -13.13
CA VAL A 263 -36.33 -9.72 -12.00
C VAL A 263 -37.22 -8.47 -12.05
N ARG A 264 -37.77 -8.11 -13.21
CA ARG A 264 -38.69 -6.96 -13.38
C ARG A 264 -40.18 -7.30 -13.23
N ILE A 265 -40.52 -8.59 -13.16
CA ILE A 265 -41.92 -9.06 -13.00
C ILE A 265 -42.29 -9.16 -11.51
N VAL A 266 -41.29 -9.24 -10.64
CA VAL A 266 -41.39 -9.24 -9.17
C VAL A 266 -41.51 -7.82 -8.64
#